data_AF-A0A7S2V323-F1
#
_entry.id   AF-A0A7S2V323-F1
#
_cell.length_a   1.000
_cell.length_b   1.000
_cell.length_c   1.000
_cell.angle_alpha   90.00
_cell.angle_beta   90.00
_cell.angle_gamma   90.00
#
_symmetry.space_group_name_H-M   'P 1'
#
loop_
_entity.id
_entity.type
_entity.pdbx_description
1 polymer ?
#
loop_
_entity_poly.entity_id
_entity_poly.type
_entity_poly.pdbx_seq_one_letter_code
_entity_poly.pdbx_strand_id
1 'polypeptide(L)'
;MDPSQVSFLKQGKMPCLKSVEGEMVQDPDSPYKISTKPHGDGEVHSLLHSSGVASSWKQAGKKWVVFLQDCNGLGFFSLPACLGVSIKLNLKVNCVAVPRKSGQDLSSLVSLKHSDGRSIVAALRPHQLQALLKSTEGSTADANNSSTGFSPYLGLTNQMIMELDSYLETLGQTQGVVQEVVEPVFEGEDLARPVSLQAPVTAYSFLVGGKEGVGYTSCPSWACHAPLDNSLEVAKELVAQGMPANSASAAEAGQYRAFAEVLKILGATVEMAEDQEYAGIPVSIGPLVVMEPSFATCPQEMRARFPSPENIKISSKSVLIVRGEGVVVERLDLDGSVLLDAEEGAKLTVRQLVVKNNGAKLLAHGPDATPDVTPEVALLRGYNVAVPDMRDVVISKAQGAVLIEETDEGLGAGPPPVPTERQYGCVVALLKWMGFM
;
A
#
# COMPACT_ATOMS: atom_id res chain seq x y z
N MET A 1 -9.89 -17.00 -0.10
CA MET A 1 -10.74 -16.67 1.08
C MET A 1 -12.04 -17.42 0.95
N ASP A 2 -12.64 -17.85 2.06
CA ASP A 2 -13.98 -18.42 2.02
C ASP A 2 -14.99 -17.29 1.72
N PRO A 3 -15.89 -17.43 0.73
CA PRO A 3 -16.89 -16.41 0.42
C PRO A 3 -17.72 -15.95 1.62
N SER A 4 -17.93 -16.82 2.62
CA SER A 4 -18.65 -16.48 3.87
C SER A 4 -17.93 -15.46 4.74
N GLN A 5 -16.63 -15.23 4.50
CA GLN A 5 -15.83 -14.22 5.21
C GLN A 5 -15.91 -12.83 4.57
N VAL A 6 -16.56 -12.71 3.41
CA VAL A 6 -16.61 -11.49 2.60
C VAL A 6 -18.02 -10.89 2.66
N SER A 7 -18.10 -9.59 2.97
CA SER A 7 -19.35 -8.82 2.96
C SER A 7 -19.19 -7.61 2.05
N PHE A 8 -20.09 -7.48 1.08
CA PHE A 8 -20.13 -6.33 0.18
C PHE A 8 -21.12 -5.30 0.71
N LEU A 9 -20.61 -4.17 1.19
CA LEU A 9 -21.41 -3.04 1.64
C LEU A 9 -21.29 -1.93 0.60
N LYS A 10 -22.40 -1.63 -0.06
CA LYS A 10 -22.42 -0.61 -1.13
C LYS A 10 -22.70 0.76 -0.53
N GLN A 11 -21.77 1.69 -0.76
CA GLN A 11 -21.94 3.07 -0.35
C GLN A 11 -22.98 3.82 -1.19
N GLY A 12 -23.57 4.84 -0.59
CA GLY A 12 -24.49 5.78 -1.22
C GLY A 12 -23.79 6.80 -2.10
N LYS A 13 -24.60 7.71 -2.63
CA LYS A 13 -24.12 8.87 -3.39
C LYS A 13 -24.77 10.14 -2.86
N MET A 14 -24.04 11.24 -2.91
CA MET A 14 -24.49 12.57 -2.51
C MET A 14 -24.80 13.43 -3.73
N PRO A 15 -25.82 14.32 -3.65
CA PRO A 15 -26.07 15.33 -4.66
C PRO A 15 -24.84 16.19 -4.95
N CYS A 16 -24.62 16.48 -6.24
CA CYS A 16 -23.66 17.48 -6.67
C CYS A 16 -24.29 18.89 -6.57
N LEU A 17 -23.48 19.86 -6.16
CA LEU A 17 -23.82 21.28 -6.04
C LEU A 17 -23.01 22.07 -7.09
N LYS A 18 -23.65 22.99 -7.82
CA LYS A 18 -23.01 23.86 -8.83
C LYS A 18 -22.72 25.28 -8.34
N SER A 19 -23.21 25.67 -7.16
CA SER A 19 -22.97 27.00 -6.62
C SER A 19 -22.84 26.98 -5.09
N VAL A 20 -22.36 28.08 -4.53
CA VAL A 20 -22.18 28.27 -3.08
C VAL A 20 -23.51 28.41 -2.33
N GLU A 21 -24.60 28.74 -3.03
CA GLU A 21 -25.97 28.76 -2.52
C GLU A 21 -26.56 27.35 -2.36
N GLY A 22 -25.84 26.30 -2.80
CA GLY A 22 -26.28 24.91 -2.67
C GLY A 22 -27.24 24.44 -3.75
N GLU A 23 -27.25 25.09 -4.92
CA GLU A 23 -28.05 24.64 -6.05
C GLU A 23 -27.57 23.27 -6.56
N MET A 24 -28.49 22.30 -6.64
CA MET A 24 -28.20 20.97 -7.14
C MET A 24 -27.96 20.95 -8.65
N VAL A 25 -27.09 20.05 -9.09
CA VAL A 25 -26.81 19.81 -10.51
C VAL A 25 -27.79 18.78 -11.06
N GLN A 26 -28.45 19.12 -12.16
CA GLN A 26 -29.26 18.16 -12.91
C GLN A 26 -28.37 17.17 -13.65
N ASP A 27 -28.79 15.92 -13.77
CA ASP A 27 -28.07 14.91 -14.52
C ASP A 27 -28.08 15.27 -16.02
N PRO A 28 -26.91 15.27 -16.71
CA PRO A 28 -26.84 15.69 -18.11
C PRO A 28 -27.61 14.75 -19.05
N ASP A 29 -27.79 13.49 -18.66
CA ASP A 29 -28.47 12.47 -19.45
C ASP A 29 -29.94 12.31 -19.07
N SER A 30 -30.41 13.00 -18.01
CA SER A 30 -31.79 12.87 -17.55
C SER A 30 -32.32 14.12 -16.82
N PRO A 31 -33.33 14.80 -17.39
CA PRO A 31 -33.89 15.99 -16.75
C PRO A 31 -34.68 15.70 -15.45
N TYR A 32 -34.92 14.44 -15.12
CA TYR A 32 -35.63 14.03 -13.91
C TYR A 32 -34.71 13.49 -12.82
N LYS A 33 -33.38 13.56 -13.02
CA LYS A 33 -32.38 13.11 -12.05
C LYS A 33 -31.45 14.25 -11.68
N ILE A 34 -30.89 14.14 -10.49
CA ILE A 34 -29.77 14.97 -10.03
C ILE A 34 -28.47 14.21 -10.24
N SER A 35 -27.42 14.94 -10.62
CA SER A 35 -26.07 14.40 -10.66
C SER A 35 -25.62 14.08 -9.23
N THR A 36 -24.94 12.95 -9.07
CA THR A 36 -24.48 12.47 -7.76
C THR A 36 -23.05 11.95 -7.84
N LYS A 37 -22.31 12.08 -6.73
CA LYS A 37 -20.97 11.53 -6.54
C LYS A 37 -20.93 10.65 -5.29
N PRO A 38 -20.00 9.67 -5.18
CA PRO A 38 -19.83 8.90 -3.95
C PRO A 38 -19.63 9.82 -2.73
N HIS A 39 -20.16 9.44 -1.57
CA HIS A 39 -20.03 10.23 -0.35
C HIS A 39 -18.61 10.18 0.26
N GLY A 40 -17.69 9.42 -0.29
CA GLY A 40 -16.37 9.19 0.31
C GLY A 40 -16.31 7.90 1.12
N ASP A 41 -15.11 7.60 1.61
CA ASP A 41 -14.74 6.31 2.22
C ASP A 41 -15.17 6.17 3.69
N GLY A 42 -15.42 7.28 4.39
CA GLY A 42 -15.94 7.32 5.76
C GLY A 42 -17.37 6.83 5.93
N GLU A 43 -18.13 6.71 4.84
CA GLU A 43 -19.46 6.05 4.85
C GLU A 43 -19.36 4.58 5.30
N VAL A 44 -18.16 3.97 5.22
CA VAL A 44 -17.91 2.63 5.76
C VAL A 44 -18.36 2.47 7.21
N HIS A 45 -18.26 3.51 8.03
CA HIS A 45 -18.60 3.43 9.45
C HIS A 45 -20.12 3.28 9.68
N SER A 46 -20.93 4.07 8.97
CA SER A 46 -22.40 3.96 9.05
C SER A 46 -22.90 2.67 8.39
N LEU A 47 -22.25 2.21 7.32
CA LEU A 47 -22.54 0.92 6.70
C LEU A 47 -22.24 -0.25 7.65
N LEU A 48 -21.09 -0.24 8.33
CA LEU A 48 -20.73 -1.27 9.30
C LEU A 48 -21.66 -1.31 10.52
N HIS A 49 -22.14 -0.13 10.96
CA HIS A 49 -23.15 -0.02 12.00
C HIS A 49 -24.51 -0.57 11.54
N SER A 50 -25.07 -0.02 10.46
CA SER A 50 -26.42 -0.32 10.00
C SER A 50 -26.61 -1.75 9.46
N SER A 51 -25.57 -2.34 8.88
CA SER A 51 -25.60 -3.73 8.40
C SER A 51 -25.43 -4.77 9.52
N GLY A 52 -24.96 -4.35 10.70
CA GLY A 52 -24.61 -5.26 11.79
C GLY A 52 -23.30 -6.05 11.57
N VAL A 53 -22.56 -5.80 10.48
CA VAL A 53 -21.29 -6.50 10.18
C VAL A 53 -20.26 -6.30 11.28
N ALA A 54 -20.07 -5.08 11.79
CA ALA A 54 -19.12 -4.87 12.89
C ALA A 54 -19.53 -5.62 14.17
N SER A 55 -20.85 -5.73 14.43
CA SER A 55 -21.38 -6.49 15.56
C SER A 55 -21.16 -8.00 15.40
N SER A 56 -21.26 -8.53 14.19
CA SER A 56 -21.02 -9.96 13.92
C SER A 56 -19.55 -10.33 14.18
N TRP A 57 -18.60 -9.43 13.90
CA TRP A 57 -17.19 -9.64 14.25
C TRP A 57 -16.97 -9.79 15.75
N LYS A 58 -17.65 -8.97 16.57
CA LYS A 58 -17.59 -9.08 18.03
C LYS A 58 -18.19 -10.40 18.52
N GLN A 59 -19.31 -10.83 17.94
CA GLN A 59 -19.92 -12.14 18.25
C GLN A 59 -18.99 -13.30 17.85
N ALA A 60 -18.21 -13.13 16.79
CA ALA A 60 -17.16 -14.07 16.37
C ALA A 60 -15.85 -13.95 17.19
N GLY A 61 -15.83 -13.16 18.26
CA GLY A 61 -14.69 -13.02 19.17
C GLY A 61 -13.51 -12.21 18.61
N LYS A 62 -13.72 -11.42 17.55
CA LYS A 62 -12.69 -10.48 17.06
C LYS A 62 -12.51 -9.33 18.06
N LYS A 63 -11.30 -8.77 18.10
CA LYS A 63 -10.90 -7.72 19.06
C LYS A 63 -10.47 -6.42 18.40
N TRP A 64 -10.07 -6.49 17.14
CA TRP A 64 -9.53 -5.37 16.39
C TRP A 64 -10.13 -5.38 15.00
N VAL A 65 -10.35 -4.20 14.45
CA VAL A 65 -10.70 -3.97 13.05
C VAL A 65 -9.58 -3.17 12.40
N VAL A 66 -9.28 -3.49 11.13
CA VAL A 66 -8.29 -2.76 10.34
C VAL A 66 -8.98 -2.23 9.09
N PHE A 67 -8.83 -0.93 8.84
CA PHE A 67 -9.26 -0.26 7.62
C PHE A 67 -8.06 -0.10 6.70
N LEU A 68 -8.23 -0.45 5.43
CA LEU A 68 -7.18 -0.50 4.42
C LEU A 68 -7.66 0.20 3.15
N GLN A 69 -6.70 0.63 2.33
CA GLN A 69 -6.94 1.26 1.04
C GLN A 69 -6.67 0.25 -0.07
N ASP A 70 -7.36 0.39 -1.20
CA ASP A 70 -7.34 -0.54 -2.33
C ASP A 70 -5.96 -0.65 -3.01
N CYS A 71 -5.28 0.47 -3.19
CA CYS A 71 -4.07 0.57 -4.02
C CYS A 71 -2.76 0.70 -3.23
N ASN A 72 -2.76 0.39 -1.92
CA ASN A 72 -1.53 0.32 -1.10
C ASN A 72 -1.33 -1.09 -0.52
N GLY A 73 -1.05 -2.06 -1.40
CA GLY A 73 -0.85 -3.46 -1.02
C GLY A 73 0.29 -3.69 -0.04
N LEU A 74 1.32 -2.83 -0.06
CA LEU A 74 2.45 -2.90 0.87
C LEU A 74 2.04 -2.67 2.33
N GLY A 75 0.91 -1.97 2.56
CA GLY A 75 0.40 -1.69 3.90
C GLY A 75 0.29 -2.90 4.81
N PHE A 76 -0.12 -4.05 4.25
CA PHE A 76 -0.27 -5.31 4.99
C PHE A 76 0.99 -5.75 5.72
N PHE A 77 2.16 -5.45 5.16
CA PHE A 77 3.43 -5.93 5.65
C PHE A 77 3.82 -5.32 7.01
N SER A 78 3.38 -4.09 7.30
CA SER A 78 3.64 -3.42 8.58
C SER A 78 2.52 -3.59 9.61
N LEU A 79 1.31 -4.01 9.19
CA LEU A 79 0.14 -4.09 10.08
C LEU A 79 0.38 -4.90 11.36
N PRO A 80 1.05 -6.08 11.35
CA PRO A 80 1.28 -6.82 12.59
C PRO A 80 2.09 -6.02 13.61
N ALA A 81 3.09 -5.26 13.16
CA ALA A 81 3.88 -4.40 14.04
C ALA A 81 3.05 -3.23 14.57
N CYS A 82 2.27 -2.56 13.71
CA CYS A 82 1.36 -1.48 14.10
C CYS A 82 0.27 -1.96 15.09
N LEU A 83 -0.25 -3.18 14.92
CA LEU A 83 -1.18 -3.79 15.87
C LEU A 83 -0.48 -4.06 17.22
N GLY A 84 0.75 -4.56 17.20
CA GLY A 84 1.56 -4.73 18.41
C GLY A 84 1.76 -3.42 19.18
N VAL A 85 1.99 -2.30 18.48
CA VAL A 85 2.03 -0.95 19.08
C VAL A 85 0.69 -0.58 19.71
N SER A 86 -0.42 -0.83 19.01
CA SER A 86 -1.77 -0.56 19.53
C SER A 86 -2.02 -1.28 20.86
N ILE A 87 -1.64 -2.56 20.94
CA ILE A 87 -1.77 -3.36 22.17
C ILE A 87 -0.87 -2.80 23.27
N LYS A 88 0.42 -2.55 22.98
CA LYS A 88 1.40 -2.11 23.97
C LYS A 88 1.08 -0.74 24.57
N LEU A 89 0.53 0.17 23.76
CA LEU A 89 0.18 1.53 24.17
C LEU A 89 -1.30 1.69 24.49
N ASN A 90 -2.08 0.60 24.47
CA ASN A 90 -3.53 0.60 24.68
C ASN A 90 -4.26 1.64 23.81
N LEU A 91 -3.89 1.72 22.53
CA LEU A 91 -4.53 2.61 21.58
C LEU A 91 -5.89 2.04 21.17
N LYS A 92 -6.92 2.89 21.21
CA LYS A 92 -8.26 2.64 20.68
C LYS A 92 -8.34 2.92 19.19
N VAL A 93 -7.56 3.90 18.73
CA VAL A 93 -7.37 4.22 17.31
C VAL A 93 -5.88 4.43 17.07
N ASN A 94 -5.34 3.69 16.12
CA ASN A 94 -3.96 3.82 15.68
C ASN A 94 -3.93 4.00 14.16
N CYS A 95 -3.57 5.20 13.73
CA CYS A 95 -3.35 5.49 12.31
C CYS A 95 -1.92 5.10 11.92
N VAL A 96 -1.74 4.46 10.76
CA VAL A 96 -0.39 4.22 10.22
C VAL A 96 0.07 5.49 9.51
N ALA A 97 1.23 6.00 9.89
CA ALA A 97 1.78 7.26 9.39
C ALA A 97 3.20 7.10 8.85
N VAL A 98 3.59 7.99 7.94
CA VAL A 98 4.92 8.03 7.32
C VAL A 98 5.48 9.46 7.33
N PRO A 99 6.81 9.64 7.27
CA PRO A 99 7.39 10.92 6.95
C PRO A 99 6.86 11.42 5.59
N ARG A 100 6.42 12.68 5.55
CA ARG A 100 5.86 13.30 4.33
C ARG A 100 6.52 14.64 4.04
N LYS A 101 6.46 15.09 2.79
CA LYS A 101 6.80 16.47 2.44
C LYS A 101 5.67 17.43 2.83
N SER A 102 5.98 18.68 3.12
CA SER A 102 4.98 19.75 3.24
C SER A 102 4.20 19.88 1.93
N GLY A 103 2.86 19.95 2.01
CA GLY A 103 1.98 20.00 0.84
C GLY A 103 1.73 18.66 0.13
N GLN A 104 2.42 17.57 0.50
CA GLN A 104 2.09 16.24 -0.01
C GLN A 104 0.67 15.86 0.40
N ASP A 105 -0.11 15.23 -0.49
CA ASP A 105 -1.52 14.89 -0.25
C ASP A 105 -1.73 13.72 0.72
N LEU A 106 -1.29 13.93 1.96
CA LEU A 106 -1.49 13.03 3.09
C LEU A 106 -1.96 13.88 4.28
N SER A 107 -3.09 13.48 4.88
CA SER A 107 -3.60 14.14 6.07
C SER A 107 -2.64 13.98 7.24
N SER A 108 -2.65 14.91 8.19
CA SER A 108 -1.84 14.86 9.41
C SER A 108 -2.73 14.74 10.64
N LEU A 109 -2.40 13.80 11.55
CA LEU A 109 -3.11 13.68 12.82
C LEU A 109 -2.57 14.70 13.81
N VAL A 110 -3.41 15.65 14.22
CA VAL A 110 -3.05 16.71 15.16
C VAL A 110 -4.00 16.74 16.35
N SER A 111 -3.47 17.18 17.49
CA SER A 111 -4.30 17.49 18.66
C SER A 111 -4.60 18.98 18.66
N LEU A 112 -5.88 19.32 18.62
CA LEU A 112 -6.37 20.69 18.64
C LEU A 112 -6.85 21.02 20.05
N LYS A 113 -6.56 22.24 20.50
CA LYS A 113 -7.05 22.78 21.76
C LYS A 113 -7.79 24.08 21.49
N HIS A 114 -9.05 24.13 21.90
CA HIS A 114 -9.86 25.32 21.82
C HIS A 114 -9.59 26.22 23.05
N SER A 115 -9.87 27.52 22.94
CA SER A 115 -9.62 28.51 23.99
C SER A 115 -10.43 28.25 25.28
N ASP A 116 -11.59 27.59 25.15
CA ASP A 116 -12.42 27.15 26.28
C ASP A 116 -11.93 25.88 26.99
N GLY A 117 -10.79 25.32 26.56
CA GLY A 117 -10.17 24.15 27.16
C GLY A 117 -10.57 22.81 26.53
N ARG A 118 -11.55 22.78 25.62
CA ARG A 118 -11.86 21.55 24.85
C ARG A 118 -10.67 21.12 24.02
N SER A 119 -10.48 19.82 23.87
CA SER A 119 -9.46 19.25 23.01
C SER A 119 -10.01 18.09 22.18
N ILE A 120 -9.59 18.05 20.92
CA ILE A 120 -9.93 17.00 19.98
C ILE A 120 -8.67 16.50 19.29
N VAL A 121 -8.72 15.30 18.74
CA VAL A 121 -7.73 14.80 17.79
C VAL A 121 -8.39 14.77 16.41
N ALA A 122 -7.70 15.32 15.42
CA ALA A 122 -8.25 15.55 14.10
C ALA A 122 -7.23 15.15 13.03
N ALA A 123 -7.68 14.39 12.04
CA ALA A 123 -6.96 14.25 10.78
C ALA A 123 -7.24 15.49 9.91
N LEU A 124 -6.22 16.30 9.65
CA LEU A 124 -6.34 17.50 8.82
C LEU A 124 -5.64 17.31 7.47
N ARG A 125 -6.33 17.67 6.39
CA ARG A 125 -5.75 17.74 5.04
C ARG A 125 -4.63 18.80 5.01
N PRO A 126 -3.66 18.72 4.06
CA PRO A 126 -2.53 19.64 4.02
C PRO A 126 -2.93 21.13 4.01
N HIS A 127 -3.95 21.50 3.23
CA HIS A 127 -4.43 22.88 3.17
C HIS A 127 -5.10 23.34 4.48
N GLN A 128 -5.85 22.45 5.16
CA GLN A 128 -6.48 22.73 6.46
C GLN A 128 -5.41 22.92 7.54
N LEU A 129 -4.41 22.04 7.59
CA LEU A 129 -3.27 22.16 8.48
C LEU A 129 -2.55 23.49 8.24
N GLN A 130 -2.26 23.80 6.97
CA GLN A 130 -1.57 25.03 6.60
C GLN A 130 -2.34 26.30 7.01
N ALA A 131 -3.66 26.32 6.82
CA ALA A 131 -4.52 27.42 7.23
C ALA A 131 -4.54 27.57 8.75
N LEU A 132 -4.70 26.46 9.48
CA LEU A 132 -4.72 26.45 10.94
C LEU A 132 -3.40 26.94 11.54
N LEU A 133 -2.26 26.49 11.01
CA LEU A 133 -0.95 26.93 11.47
C LEU A 133 -0.74 28.43 11.25
N LYS A 134 -1.17 28.96 10.10
CA LYS A 134 -1.09 30.40 9.81
C LYS A 134 -1.97 31.24 10.74
N SER A 135 -3.11 30.72 11.18
CA SER A 135 -4.01 31.42 12.11
C SER A 135 -3.62 31.28 13.58
N THR A 136 -2.66 30.41 13.92
CA THR A 136 -2.27 30.14 15.31
C THR A 136 -1.10 31.02 15.71
N GLU A 137 -1.29 31.85 16.75
CA GLU A 137 -0.23 32.72 17.27
C GLU A 137 1.01 31.92 17.70
N GLY A 138 2.19 32.39 17.28
CA GLY A 138 3.47 31.73 17.57
C GLY A 138 3.75 30.45 16.78
N SER A 139 2.85 30.04 15.89
CA SER A 139 3.04 28.88 15.02
C SER A 139 3.73 29.24 13.71
N THR A 140 4.49 28.31 13.15
CA THR A 140 5.08 28.43 11.81
C THR A 140 4.24 27.67 10.79
N ALA A 141 4.27 28.12 9.53
CA ALA A 141 3.69 27.38 8.41
C ALA A 141 4.25 25.94 8.34
N ASP A 142 3.50 25.01 7.74
CA ASP A 142 4.01 23.67 7.49
C ASP A 142 5.15 23.76 6.46
N ALA A 143 6.35 23.39 6.87
CA ALA A 143 7.54 23.46 6.04
C ALA A 143 8.42 22.23 6.28
N ASN A 144 9.15 21.84 5.22
CA ASN A 144 10.13 20.77 5.35
C ASN A 144 11.27 21.23 6.25
N ASN A 145 11.57 20.44 7.27
CA ASN A 145 12.74 20.61 8.10
C ASN A 145 14.01 20.40 7.24
N SER A 146 14.99 21.29 7.36
CA SER A 146 16.18 21.30 6.49
C SER A 146 17.13 20.12 6.71
N SER A 147 17.16 19.51 7.90
CA SER A 147 18.03 18.36 8.18
C SER A 147 17.41 17.03 7.76
N THR A 148 16.09 16.89 7.89
CA THR A 148 15.39 15.64 7.51
C THR A 148 14.80 15.68 6.11
N GLY A 149 14.55 16.87 5.57
CA GLY A 149 13.86 17.08 4.30
C GLY A 149 12.35 16.83 4.36
N PHE A 150 11.75 16.59 5.53
CA PHE A 150 10.33 16.27 5.69
C PHE A 150 9.61 17.26 6.61
N SER A 151 8.29 17.32 6.52
CA SER A 151 7.46 18.06 7.48
C SER A 151 7.59 17.46 8.89
N PRO A 152 7.53 18.29 9.96
CA PRO A 152 7.41 17.78 11.32
C PRO A 152 6.07 17.07 11.59
N TYR A 153 5.07 17.26 10.71
CA TYR A 153 3.78 16.59 10.77
C TYR A 153 3.80 15.37 9.84
N LEU A 154 3.55 14.18 10.40
CA LEU A 154 3.54 12.94 9.63
C LEU A 154 2.29 12.84 8.75
N GLY A 155 2.41 12.12 7.65
CA GLY A 155 1.32 11.83 6.73
C GLY A 155 0.64 10.51 7.09
N LEU A 156 -0.68 10.54 7.28
CA LEU A 156 -1.49 9.35 7.49
C LEU A 156 -1.69 8.61 6.18
N THR A 157 -1.42 7.31 6.18
CA THR A 157 -1.58 6.42 5.01
C THR A 157 -3.03 5.97 4.78
N ASN A 158 -3.97 6.50 5.57
CA ASN A 158 -5.36 6.05 5.68
C ASN A 158 -5.57 4.56 6.03
N GLN A 159 -4.52 3.88 6.52
CA GLN A 159 -4.65 2.62 7.22
C GLN A 159 -4.88 2.89 8.71
N MET A 160 -5.94 2.31 9.27
CA MET A 160 -6.35 2.54 10.65
C MET A 160 -6.61 1.22 11.36
N ILE A 161 -6.08 1.08 12.57
CA ILE A 161 -6.31 -0.06 13.46
C ILE A 161 -7.17 0.45 14.61
N MET A 162 -8.33 -0.17 14.83
CA MET A 162 -9.24 0.23 15.90
C MET A 162 -9.58 -0.95 16.81
N GLU A 163 -9.63 -0.67 18.10
CA GLU A 163 -10.09 -1.62 19.11
C GLU A 163 -11.61 -1.79 18.97
N LEU A 164 -12.08 -3.02 18.78
CA LEU A 164 -13.43 -3.29 18.28
C LEU A 164 -14.52 -2.90 19.29
N ASP A 165 -14.29 -3.05 20.59
CA ASP A 165 -15.30 -2.69 21.59
C ASP A 165 -15.50 -1.19 21.64
N SER A 166 -14.41 -0.41 21.74
CA SER A 166 -14.50 1.06 21.65
C SER A 166 -15.03 1.53 20.29
N TYR A 167 -14.71 0.83 19.20
CA TYR A 167 -15.27 1.14 17.88
C TYR A 167 -16.79 0.99 17.84
N LEU A 168 -17.32 -0.14 18.34
CA LEU A 168 -18.75 -0.40 18.39
C LEU A 168 -19.50 0.54 19.33
N GLU A 169 -18.89 0.93 20.45
CA GLU A 169 -19.46 1.92 21.36
C GLU A 169 -19.66 3.26 20.64
N THR A 170 -18.62 3.76 19.95
CA THR A 170 -18.72 4.99 19.15
C THR A 170 -19.77 4.84 18.06
N LEU A 171 -19.78 3.72 17.31
CA LEU A 171 -20.79 3.48 16.29
C LEU A 171 -22.22 3.49 16.85
N GLY A 172 -22.44 2.93 18.04
CA GLY A 172 -23.76 2.94 18.68
C GLY A 172 -24.22 4.34 19.09
N GLN A 173 -23.28 5.21 19.48
CA GLN A 173 -23.56 6.60 19.87
C GLN A 173 -23.80 7.50 18.65
N THR A 174 -23.02 7.33 17.58
CA THR A 174 -23.02 8.23 16.41
C THR A 174 -23.77 7.67 15.21
N GLN A 175 -24.24 6.42 15.30
CA GLN A 175 -24.77 5.63 14.18
C GLN A 175 -23.76 5.49 13.02
N GLY A 176 -22.47 5.67 13.31
CA GLY A 176 -21.39 5.68 12.32
C GLY A 176 -21.33 6.92 11.44
N VAL A 177 -22.07 7.99 11.78
CA VAL A 177 -21.96 9.28 11.09
C VAL A 177 -20.67 9.97 11.55
N VAL A 178 -19.82 10.33 10.58
CA VAL A 178 -18.59 11.11 10.79
C VAL A 178 -18.77 12.53 10.27
N GLN A 179 -17.82 13.40 10.59
CA GLN A 179 -17.81 14.78 10.09
C GLN A 179 -17.66 14.81 8.57
N GLU A 180 -18.59 15.52 7.91
CA GLU A 180 -18.54 15.77 6.47
C GLU A 180 -17.64 16.98 6.16
N VAL A 181 -17.07 16.97 4.96
CA VAL A 181 -16.25 18.03 4.38
C VAL A 181 -16.72 18.35 2.97
N VAL A 182 -16.40 19.54 2.49
CA VAL A 182 -16.61 19.97 1.11
C VAL A 182 -15.35 20.68 0.63
N GLU A 183 -14.83 20.28 -0.52
CA GLU A 183 -13.61 20.85 -1.12
C GLU A 183 -13.94 21.48 -2.49
N PRO A 184 -14.54 22.69 -2.49
CA PRO A 184 -14.87 23.38 -3.73
C PRO A 184 -13.59 23.83 -4.45
N VAL A 185 -13.61 23.75 -5.79
CA VAL A 185 -12.59 24.36 -6.65
C VAL A 185 -13.24 25.57 -7.31
N PHE A 186 -12.61 26.73 -7.19
CA PHE A 186 -13.13 28.00 -7.69
C PHE A 186 -12.40 28.47 -8.95
N GLU A 187 -13.14 29.11 -9.85
CA GLU A 187 -12.64 29.93 -10.95
C GLU A 187 -13.24 31.34 -10.79
N GLY A 188 -12.48 32.25 -10.19
CA GLY A 188 -13.04 33.52 -9.72
C GLY A 188 -13.91 33.32 -8.48
N GLU A 189 -15.15 33.82 -8.52
CA GLU A 189 -16.14 33.64 -7.44
C GLU A 189 -17.00 32.38 -7.63
N ASP A 190 -16.99 31.80 -8.83
CA ASP A 190 -17.81 30.66 -9.20
C ASP A 190 -17.10 29.32 -8.97
N LEU A 191 -17.87 28.25 -8.80
CA LEU A 191 -17.31 26.89 -8.77
C LEU A 191 -16.83 26.50 -10.17
N ALA A 192 -15.55 26.16 -10.30
CA ALA A 192 -14.96 25.64 -11.54
C ALA A 192 -15.54 24.28 -11.94
N ARG A 193 -16.07 23.53 -10.97
CA ARG A 193 -16.73 22.23 -11.19
C ARG A 193 -17.71 21.90 -10.07
N PRO A 194 -18.74 21.08 -10.34
CA PRO A 194 -19.66 20.63 -9.30
C PRO A 194 -18.96 19.89 -8.16
N VAL A 195 -19.38 20.20 -6.92
CA VAL A 195 -18.84 19.64 -5.67
C VAL A 195 -19.91 18.82 -4.95
N SER A 196 -19.52 17.85 -4.13
CA SER A 196 -20.44 17.12 -3.24
C SER A 196 -19.85 17.09 -1.83
N LEU A 197 -20.71 16.87 -0.83
CA LEU A 197 -20.24 16.52 0.51
C LEU A 197 -19.47 15.22 0.45
N GLN A 198 -18.42 15.12 1.28
CA GLN A 198 -17.58 13.95 1.43
C GLN A 198 -17.35 13.63 2.91
N ALA A 199 -17.21 12.36 3.24
CA ALA A 199 -16.88 11.86 4.56
C ALA A 199 -15.58 11.06 4.45
N PRO A 200 -14.44 11.58 4.92
CA PRO A 200 -13.18 10.83 4.94
C PRO A 200 -13.19 9.76 6.04
N VAL A 201 -12.60 8.58 5.79
CA VAL A 201 -12.48 7.51 6.82
C VAL A 201 -11.73 7.98 8.06
N THR A 202 -10.75 8.88 7.89
CA THR A 202 -9.97 9.44 8.99
C THR A 202 -10.74 10.45 9.84
N ALA A 203 -11.90 10.93 9.37
CA ALA A 203 -12.80 11.78 10.15
C ALA A 203 -13.36 11.05 11.38
N TYR A 204 -13.30 9.72 11.42
CA TYR A 204 -13.60 8.94 12.62
C TYR A 204 -12.79 9.40 13.86
N SER A 205 -11.58 9.91 13.66
CA SER A 205 -10.75 10.43 14.76
C SER A 205 -11.42 11.54 15.58
N PHE A 206 -12.33 12.32 14.97
CA PHE A 206 -13.10 13.36 15.66
C PHE A 206 -14.15 12.81 16.62
N LEU A 207 -14.60 11.57 16.41
CA LEU A 207 -15.64 10.94 17.23
C LEU A 207 -15.09 10.36 18.53
N VAL A 208 -13.79 10.07 18.57
CA VAL A 208 -13.14 9.50 19.75
C VAL A 208 -12.76 10.65 20.67
N GLY A 209 -13.56 10.84 21.74
CA GLY A 209 -13.43 11.97 22.65
C GLY A 209 -12.03 12.08 23.27
N GLY A 210 -11.36 13.21 23.04
CA GLY A 210 -10.07 13.55 23.64
C GLY A 210 -8.85 12.85 23.01
N LYS A 211 -7.68 13.07 23.62
CA LYS A 211 -6.39 12.52 23.14
C LYS A 211 -6.13 11.09 23.60
N GLU A 212 -6.81 10.64 24.66
CA GLU A 212 -6.52 9.35 25.27
C GLU A 212 -6.93 8.20 24.34
N GLY A 213 -5.97 7.34 24.00
CA GLY A 213 -6.20 6.19 23.13
C GLY A 213 -6.22 6.48 21.63
N VAL A 214 -6.04 7.72 21.17
CA VAL A 214 -5.89 8.05 19.75
C VAL A 214 -4.44 8.40 19.45
N GLY A 215 -3.85 7.70 18.48
CA GLY A 215 -2.46 7.93 18.10
C GLY A 215 -2.13 7.44 16.70
N TYR A 216 -0.83 7.37 16.43
CA TYR A 216 -0.32 6.83 15.19
C TYR A 216 0.93 5.99 15.44
N THR A 217 1.21 5.09 14.50
CA THR A 217 2.50 4.38 14.40
C THR A 217 3.22 4.93 13.19
N SER A 218 4.39 5.53 13.43
CA SER A 218 5.25 6.00 12.34
C SER A 218 6.07 4.84 11.80
N CYS A 219 5.98 4.63 10.50
CA CYS A 219 6.75 3.64 9.77
C CYS A 219 7.59 4.34 8.68
N PRO A 220 8.75 3.77 8.30
CA PRO A 220 9.42 4.25 7.11
C PRO A 220 8.55 3.98 5.88
N SER A 221 8.50 4.92 4.93
CA SER A 221 7.62 4.83 3.76
C SER A 221 7.83 3.55 2.96
N TRP A 222 9.10 3.13 2.81
CA TRP A 222 9.47 1.91 2.08
C TRP A 222 8.88 0.61 2.65
N ALA A 223 8.37 0.61 3.89
CA ALA A 223 7.85 -0.58 4.55
C ALA A 223 6.31 -0.67 4.56
N CYS A 224 5.60 0.40 4.20
CA CYS A 224 4.14 0.44 4.39
C CYS A 224 3.36 1.38 3.45
N HIS A 225 4.06 2.17 2.61
CA HIS A 225 3.43 3.19 1.79
C HIS A 225 4.05 3.24 0.40
N ALA A 226 3.45 2.48 -0.49
CA ALA A 226 3.75 2.49 -1.93
C ALA A 226 2.41 2.50 -2.71
N PRO A 227 1.61 3.57 -2.58
CA PRO A 227 0.29 3.62 -3.20
C PRO A 227 0.37 3.88 -4.71
N LEU A 228 -0.64 3.40 -5.42
CA LEU A 228 -0.93 3.78 -6.81
C LEU A 228 -2.11 4.75 -6.80
N ASP A 229 -1.80 6.06 -6.83
CA ASP A 229 -2.80 7.13 -6.76
C ASP A 229 -2.86 7.98 -8.03
N ASN A 230 -1.73 8.09 -8.75
CA ASN A 230 -1.54 9.10 -9.78
C ASN A 230 -1.40 8.50 -11.18
N SER A 231 -1.95 9.20 -12.16
CA SER A 231 -1.62 8.97 -13.57
C SER A 231 -0.17 9.34 -13.86
N LEU A 232 0.35 8.95 -15.03
CA LEU A 232 1.71 9.28 -15.44
C LEU A 232 1.92 10.80 -15.56
N GLU A 233 0.91 11.54 -15.99
CA GLU A 233 0.95 13.01 -16.12
C GLU A 233 1.11 13.67 -14.76
N VAL A 234 0.24 13.35 -13.80
CA VAL A 234 0.29 13.89 -12.44
C VAL A 234 1.58 13.48 -11.74
N ALA A 235 2.01 12.23 -11.91
CA ALA A 235 3.24 11.73 -11.31
C ALA A 235 4.48 12.51 -11.79
N LYS A 236 4.56 12.87 -13.09
CA LYS A 236 5.66 13.71 -13.62
C LYS A 236 5.68 15.09 -12.98
N GLU A 237 4.52 15.73 -12.86
CA GLU A 237 4.40 17.04 -12.24
C GLU A 237 4.85 17.02 -10.78
N LEU A 238 4.44 15.99 -10.03
CA LEU A 238 4.85 15.79 -8.64
C LEU A 238 6.35 15.55 -8.50
N VAL A 239 6.93 14.70 -9.36
CA VAL A 239 8.39 14.46 -9.35
C VAL A 239 9.16 15.75 -9.65
N ALA A 240 8.71 16.56 -10.61
CA ALA A 240 9.33 17.85 -10.91
C ALA A 240 9.29 18.84 -9.72
N GLN A 241 8.35 18.66 -8.80
CA GLN A 241 8.23 19.40 -7.55
C GLN A 241 8.99 18.76 -6.37
N GLY A 242 9.68 17.64 -6.59
CA GLY A 242 10.37 16.88 -5.54
C GLY A 242 9.43 16.11 -4.62
N MET A 243 8.22 15.79 -5.09
CA MET A 243 7.22 14.99 -4.39
C MET A 243 7.25 13.53 -4.87
N PRO A 244 6.79 12.57 -4.03
CA PRO A 244 6.61 11.18 -4.46
C PRO A 244 5.66 11.07 -5.66
N ALA A 245 6.03 10.24 -6.63
CA ALA A 245 5.24 10.04 -7.85
C ALA A 245 3.89 9.37 -7.59
N ASN A 246 3.85 8.37 -6.69
CA ASN A 246 2.70 7.47 -6.46
C ASN A 246 2.07 6.93 -7.77
N SER A 247 2.90 6.70 -8.79
CA SER A 247 2.53 6.07 -10.06
C SER A 247 2.55 4.54 -9.94
N ALA A 248 2.03 3.84 -10.95
CA ALA A 248 2.10 2.38 -11.00
C ALA A 248 3.54 1.84 -10.93
N SER A 249 4.48 2.50 -11.63
CA SER A 249 5.90 2.11 -11.59
C SER A 249 6.54 2.33 -10.21
N ALA A 250 6.22 3.43 -9.53
CA ALA A 250 6.71 3.72 -8.19
C ALA A 250 6.11 2.77 -7.14
N ALA A 251 4.81 2.46 -7.23
CA ALA A 251 4.13 1.51 -6.35
C ALA A 251 4.75 0.11 -6.48
N GLU A 252 4.94 -0.36 -7.72
CA GLU A 252 5.55 -1.65 -8.00
C GLU A 252 7.01 -1.73 -7.51
N ALA A 253 7.81 -0.69 -7.76
CA ALA A 253 9.17 -0.58 -7.24
C ALA A 253 9.22 -0.65 -5.71
N GLY A 254 8.29 0.05 -5.04
CA GLY A 254 8.16 0.03 -3.58
C GLY A 254 7.90 -1.36 -3.02
N GLN A 255 7.08 -2.17 -3.71
CA GLN A 255 6.79 -3.54 -3.30
C GLN A 255 8.03 -4.44 -3.36
N TYR A 256 8.79 -4.41 -4.46
CA TYR A 256 10.03 -5.20 -4.57
C TYR A 256 11.07 -4.73 -3.57
N ARG A 257 11.22 -3.41 -3.44
CA ARG A 257 12.17 -2.79 -2.52
C ARG A 257 11.90 -3.20 -1.08
N ALA A 258 10.65 -3.28 -0.63
CA ALA A 258 10.33 -3.63 0.74
C ALA A 258 10.96 -4.96 1.18
N PHE A 259 10.84 -5.99 0.34
CA PHE A 259 11.43 -7.31 0.64
C PHE A 259 12.96 -7.28 0.56
N ALA A 260 13.52 -6.57 -0.43
CA ALA A 260 14.96 -6.39 -0.55
C ALA A 260 15.56 -5.67 0.68
N GLU A 261 14.92 -4.61 1.17
CA GLU A 261 15.37 -3.87 2.36
C GLU A 261 15.28 -4.74 3.64
N VAL A 262 14.25 -5.58 3.79
CA VAL A 262 14.20 -6.52 4.91
C VAL A 262 15.33 -7.54 4.84
N LEU A 263 15.62 -8.11 3.66
CA LEU A 263 16.76 -9.02 3.52
C LEU A 263 18.08 -8.35 3.91
N LYS A 264 18.30 -7.09 3.51
CA LYS A 264 19.47 -6.31 3.94
C LYS A 264 19.53 -6.11 5.44
N ILE A 265 18.40 -5.74 6.06
CA ILE A 265 18.30 -5.56 7.53
C ILE A 265 18.65 -6.87 8.26
N LEU A 266 18.27 -8.02 7.70
CA LEU A 266 18.60 -9.32 8.26
C LEU A 266 20.09 -9.69 8.11
N GLY A 267 20.81 -9.11 7.14
CA GLY A 267 22.24 -9.32 6.92
C GLY A 267 22.61 -9.77 5.51
N ALA A 268 21.65 -9.88 4.59
CA ALA A 268 21.92 -10.26 3.21
C ALA A 268 22.62 -9.14 2.43
N THR A 269 23.40 -9.54 1.43
CA THR A 269 23.97 -8.62 0.44
C THR A 269 23.02 -8.52 -0.75
N VAL A 270 22.29 -7.42 -0.87
CA VAL A 270 21.34 -7.18 -1.96
C VAL A 270 21.72 -5.91 -2.70
N GLU A 271 22.07 -6.02 -3.97
CA GLU A 271 22.38 -4.89 -4.84
C GLU A 271 21.08 -4.29 -5.38
N MET A 272 20.88 -2.97 -5.23
CA MET A 272 19.72 -2.30 -5.85
C MET A 272 20.06 -1.87 -7.27
N ALA A 273 19.06 -1.86 -8.14
CA ALA A 273 19.20 -1.24 -9.45
C ALA A 273 19.41 0.27 -9.32
N GLU A 274 20.08 0.85 -10.31
CA GLU A 274 20.14 2.30 -10.47
C GLU A 274 18.78 2.86 -10.92
N ASP A 275 18.58 4.16 -10.71
CA ASP A 275 17.37 4.84 -11.18
C ASP A 275 17.34 4.80 -12.72
N GLN A 276 16.19 4.40 -13.25
CA GLN A 276 15.89 4.44 -14.68
C GLN A 276 14.61 5.23 -14.91
N GLU A 277 14.50 5.82 -16.09
CA GLU A 277 13.31 6.58 -16.46
C GLU A 277 12.31 5.68 -17.19
N TYR A 278 11.09 5.59 -16.66
CA TYR A 278 9.97 4.93 -17.32
C TYR A 278 8.84 5.93 -17.50
N ALA A 279 8.48 6.18 -18.76
CA ALA A 279 7.50 7.19 -19.14
C ALA A 279 7.73 8.54 -18.43
N GLY A 280 8.96 9.04 -18.36
CA GLY A 280 9.30 10.31 -17.73
C GLY A 280 9.34 10.31 -16.20
N ILE A 281 9.25 9.15 -15.56
CA ILE A 281 9.30 9.01 -14.10
C ILE A 281 10.60 8.27 -13.73
N PRO A 282 11.51 8.90 -12.96
CA PRO A 282 12.71 8.23 -12.45
C PRO A 282 12.34 7.27 -11.32
N VAL A 283 12.73 6.00 -11.46
CA VAL A 283 12.48 4.97 -10.46
C VAL A 283 13.54 3.86 -10.54
N SER A 284 14.00 3.39 -9.39
CA SER A 284 14.84 2.20 -9.27
C SER A 284 13.94 0.96 -9.12
N ILE A 285 13.96 0.10 -10.14
CA ILE A 285 13.25 -1.18 -10.12
C ILE A 285 14.29 -2.30 -10.25
N GLY A 286 14.50 -3.03 -9.16
CA GLY A 286 15.43 -4.16 -9.11
C GLY A 286 16.22 -4.20 -7.81
N PRO A 287 16.45 -5.39 -7.22
CA PRO A 287 16.04 -6.70 -7.73
C PRO A 287 14.54 -6.94 -7.54
N LEU A 288 13.94 -7.79 -8.38
CA LEU A 288 12.53 -8.16 -8.28
C LEU A 288 12.38 -9.29 -7.25
N VAL A 289 12.31 -8.91 -5.98
CA VAL A 289 12.12 -9.83 -4.87
C VAL A 289 10.64 -9.92 -4.54
N VAL A 290 10.06 -11.11 -4.63
CA VAL A 290 8.64 -11.39 -4.38
C VAL A 290 8.51 -12.53 -3.38
N MET A 291 7.90 -12.22 -2.25
CA MET A 291 7.55 -13.20 -1.22
C MET A 291 6.04 -13.38 -1.22
N GLU A 292 5.56 -14.59 -1.52
CA GLU A 292 4.12 -14.85 -1.41
C GLU A 292 3.67 -15.00 0.06
N PRO A 293 2.40 -14.69 0.37
CA PRO A 293 1.87 -14.83 1.73
C PRO A 293 2.00 -16.23 2.34
N SER A 294 2.06 -17.27 1.50
CA SER A 294 2.31 -18.65 1.94
C SER A 294 3.72 -18.84 2.53
N PHE A 295 4.68 -18.02 2.13
CA PHE A 295 6.06 -18.07 2.62
C PHE A 295 6.27 -17.15 3.83
N ALA A 296 5.94 -15.86 3.69
CA ALA A 296 6.05 -14.86 4.74
C ALA A 296 5.11 -13.66 4.50
N THR A 297 4.47 -13.19 5.57
CA THR A 297 3.55 -12.04 5.60
C THR A 297 4.10 -10.86 6.39
N CYS A 298 5.18 -11.04 7.16
CA CYS A 298 5.83 -9.98 7.92
C CYS A 298 7.35 -10.19 8.02
N PRO A 299 8.13 -9.13 8.35
CA PRO A 299 9.59 -9.22 8.47
C PRO A 299 10.08 -10.29 9.46
N GLN A 300 9.33 -10.52 10.54
CA GLN A 300 9.69 -11.50 11.56
C GLN A 300 9.66 -12.93 11.02
N GLU A 301 8.71 -13.25 10.14
CA GLU A 301 8.65 -14.57 9.50
C GLU A 301 9.84 -14.75 8.56
N MET A 302 10.21 -13.72 7.79
CA MET A 302 11.40 -13.77 6.92
C MET A 302 12.67 -14.15 7.70
N ARG A 303 12.85 -13.63 8.92
CA ARG A 303 14.01 -13.99 9.77
C ARG A 303 14.10 -15.49 10.05
N ALA A 304 12.98 -16.18 10.23
CA ALA A 304 12.96 -17.62 10.46
C ALA A 304 13.20 -18.41 9.16
N ARG A 305 12.85 -17.83 8.00
CA ARG A 305 13.00 -18.45 6.68
C ARG A 305 14.39 -18.29 6.08
N PHE A 306 15.13 -17.27 6.50
CA PHE A 306 16.52 -17.01 6.14
C PHE A 306 17.39 -17.12 7.40
N PRO A 307 17.74 -18.34 7.87
CA PRO A 307 18.45 -18.54 9.13
C PRO A 307 19.92 -18.08 9.11
N SER A 308 20.52 -17.95 7.93
CA SER A 308 21.90 -17.47 7.73
C SER A 308 21.93 -16.37 6.67
N PRO A 309 21.27 -15.22 6.92
CA PRO A 309 21.05 -14.18 5.92
C PRO A 309 22.35 -13.62 5.33
N GLU A 310 23.47 -13.65 6.07
CA GLU A 310 24.81 -13.27 5.60
C GLU A 310 25.32 -14.10 4.41
N ASN A 311 24.74 -15.28 4.18
CA ASN A 311 25.04 -16.14 3.03
C ASN A 311 24.10 -15.92 1.85
N ILE A 312 23.25 -14.90 1.89
CA ILE A 312 22.33 -14.54 0.81
C ILE A 312 22.92 -13.37 0.03
N LYS A 313 23.13 -13.58 -1.28
CA LYS A 313 23.62 -12.59 -2.23
C LYS A 313 22.65 -12.51 -3.40
N ILE A 314 22.22 -11.30 -3.73
CA ILE A 314 21.26 -11.03 -4.81
C ILE A 314 21.75 -9.82 -5.60
N SER A 315 22.04 -10.01 -6.89
CA SER A 315 22.43 -8.90 -7.78
C SER A 315 21.22 -8.06 -8.21
N SER A 316 21.47 -6.84 -8.70
CA SER A 316 20.40 -5.86 -9.02
C SER A 316 19.47 -6.28 -10.16
N LYS A 317 19.92 -7.13 -11.10
CA LYS A 317 19.10 -7.68 -12.20
C LYS A 317 18.25 -8.89 -11.79
N SER A 318 18.41 -9.37 -10.57
CA SER A 318 17.88 -10.67 -10.18
C SER A 318 16.38 -10.67 -9.94
N VAL A 319 15.78 -11.86 -10.11
CA VAL A 319 14.39 -12.16 -9.75
C VAL A 319 14.38 -13.29 -8.74
N LEU A 320 13.80 -13.04 -7.56
CA LEU A 320 13.61 -14.05 -6.53
C LEU A 320 12.12 -14.14 -6.24
N ILE A 321 11.50 -15.27 -6.56
CA ILE A 321 10.12 -15.57 -6.17
C ILE A 321 10.16 -16.72 -5.18
N VAL A 322 9.54 -16.54 -4.01
CA VAL A 322 9.47 -17.58 -2.98
C VAL A 322 8.03 -17.85 -2.56
N ARG A 323 7.66 -19.13 -2.54
CA ARG A 323 6.31 -19.62 -2.27
C ARG A 323 6.34 -20.83 -1.35
N GLY A 324 5.36 -20.89 -0.46
CA GLY A 324 5.12 -22.05 0.39
C GLY A 324 5.77 -21.96 1.76
N GLU A 325 5.03 -22.40 2.78
CA GLU A 325 5.45 -22.38 4.18
C GLU A 325 6.58 -23.39 4.48
N GLY A 326 6.88 -24.27 3.53
CA GLY A 326 7.91 -25.30 3.65
C GLY A 326 9.31 -24.83 3.25
N VAL A 327 9.45 -23.63 2.68
CA VAL A 327 10.73 -23.15 2.16
C VAL A 327 11.60 -22.53 3.25
N VAL A 328 12.89 -22.89 3.27
CA VAL A 328 13.95 -22.30 4.10
C VAL A 328 15.18 -22.10 3.22
N VAL A 329 15.81 -20.92 3.29
CA VAL A 329 16.97 -20.57 2.46
C VAL A 329 18.16 -20.23 3.36
N GLU A 330 19.11 -21.15 3.45
CA GLU A 330 20.32 -21.00 4.27
C GLU A 330 21.43 -20.25 3.50
N ARG A 331 21.59 -20.53 2.20
CA ARG A 331 22.56 -19.86 1.34
C ARG A 331 22.08 -19.81 -0.12
N LEU A 332 22.19 -18.63 -0.71
CA LEU A 332 21.81 -18.36 -2.09
C LEU A 332 22.76 -17.33 -2.69
N ASP A 333 23.39 -17.65 -3.82
CA ASP A 333 24.09 -16.69 -4.67
C ASP A 333 23.31 -16.53 -5.98
N LEU A 334 22.56 -15.44 -6.09
CA LEU A 334 21.62 -15.19 -7.17
C LEU A 334 22.12 -14.03 -8.04
N ASP A 335 22.53 -14.37 -9.25
CA ASP A 335 22.80 -13.45 -10.36
C ASP A 335 21.93 -13.81 -11.58
N GLY A 336 20.62 -13.68 -11.41
CA GLY A 336 19.64 -14.17 -12.37
C GLY A 336 18.25 -14.34 -11.75
N SER A 337 17.46 -15.24 -12.31
CA SER A 337 16.06 -15.46 -11.90
C SER A 337 15.85 -16.87 -11.35
N VAL A 338 15.22 -16.97 -10.19
CA VAL A 338 14.84 -18.24 -9.56
C VAL A 338 13.45 -18.17 -8.93
N LEU A 339 12.68 -19.24 -9.10
CA LEU A 339 11.45 -19.54 -8.35
C LEU A 339 11.75 -20.67 -7.37
N LEU A 340 11.50 -20.43 -6.09
CA LEU A 340 11.55 -21.42 -5.02
C LEU A 340 10.12 -21.67 -4.54
N ASP A 341 9.60 -22.87 -4.77
CA ASP A 341 8.21 -23.22 -4.48
C ASP A 341 8.13 -24.57 -3.77
N ALA A 342 7.40 -24.61 -2.65
CA ALA A 342 7.04 -25.83 -1.96
C ALA A 342 5.53 -25.90 -1.78
N GLU A 343 4.91 -26.94 -2.33
CA GLU A 343 3.49 -27.21 -2.13
C GLU A 343 3.15 -27.39 -0.64
N GLU A 344 1.88 -27.22 -0.29
CA GLU A 344 1.39 -27.42 1.08
C GLU A 344 1.77 -28.81 1.62
N GLY A 345 2.50 -28.83 2.74
CA GLY A 345 3.02 -30.04 3.38
C GLY A 345 4.35 -30.56 2.84
N ALA A 346 4.91 -29.97 1.77
CA ALA A 346 6.28 -30.20 1.33
C ALA A 346 7.28 -29.34 2.11
N LYS A 347 8.56 -29.71 2.08
CA LYS A 347 9.67 -28.92 2.65
C LYS A 347 10.79 -28.77 1.64
N LEU A 348 11.27 -27.54 1.47
CA LEU A 348 12.41 -27.21 0.63
C LEU A 348 13.45 -26.48 1.49
N THR A 349 14.61 -27.09 1.69
CA THR A 349 15.74 -26.42 2.34
C THR A 349 16.81 -26.15 1.29
N VAL A 350 17.06 -24.87 1.00
CA VAL A 350 18.14 -24.43 0.13
C VAL A 350 19.38 -24.22 0.99
N ARG A 351 20.16 -25.28 1.17
CA ARG A 351 21.41 -25.26 1.94
C ARG A 351 22.52 -24.53 1.20
N GLN A 352 22.59 -24.72 -0.11
CA GLN A 352 23.44 -23.94 -1.00
C GLN A 352 22.90 -24.00 -2.42
N LEU A 353 22.73 -22.83 -3.04
CA LEU A 353 22.29 -22.70 -4.43
C LEU A 353 22.99 -21.52 -5.08
N VAL A 354 23.53 -21.75 -6.28
CA VAL A 354 24.07 -20.71 -7.16
C VAL A 354 23.21 -20.66 -8.43
N VAL A 355 22.74 -19.48 -8.80
CA VAL A 355 21.94 -19.28 -10.02
C VAL A 355 22.54 -18.14 -10.83
N LYS A 356 22.97 -18.46 -12.04
CA LYS A 356 23.51 -17.50 -13.02
C LYS A 356 22.72 -17.63 -14.32
N ASN A 357 21.92 -16.63 -14.66
CA ASN A 357 21.20 -16.55 -15.93
C ASN A 357 20.93 -15.08 -16.31
N ASN A 358 20.09 -14.84 -17.34
CA ASN A 358 19.90 -13.49 -17.87
C ASN A 358 19.12 -12.54 -16.94
N GLY A 359 18.51 -13.01 -15.85
CA GLY A 359 17.76 -12.15 -14.92
C GLY A 359 16.50 -11.52 -15.54
N ALA A 360 16.03 -10.42 -14.96
CA ALA A 360 14.96 -9.60 -15.54
C ALA A 360 15.50 -8.52 -16.49
N LYS A 361 14.68 -8.18 -17.48
CA LYS A 361 14.85 -7.03 -18.37
C LYS A 361 13.61 -6.16 -18.31
N LEU A 362 13.78 -4.90 -17.95
CA LEU A 362 12.72 -3.91 -17.95
C LEU A 362 12.77 -3.15 -19.28
N LEU A 363 11.75 -3.33 -20.10
CA LEU A 363 11.68 -2.80 -21.45
C LEU A 363 10.76 -1.58 -21.45
N ALA A 364 11.35 -0.38 -21.42
CA ALA A 364 10.60 0.87 -21.50
C ALA A 364 9.77 0.92 -22.78
N HIS A 365 8.57 1.50 -22.69
CA HIS A 365 7.71 1.68 -23.85
C HIS A 365 8.24 2.74 -24.80
N GLY A 366 8.26 2.41 -26.09
CA GLY A 366 8.48 3.38 -27.17
C GLY A 366 7.22 4.18 -27.52
N PRO A 367 7.33 5.11 -28.49
CA PRO A 367 6.21 5.97 -28.91
C PRO A 367 5.00 5.20 -29.48
N ASP A 368 5.21 3.96 -29.94
CA ASP A 368 4.16 3.12 -30.53
C ASP A 368 3.29 2.39 -29.48
N ALA A 369 3.57 2.54 -28.19
CA ALA A 369 2.77 1.93 -27.14
C ALA A 369 1.42 2.64 -26.99
N THR A 370 0.37 2.04 -27.56
CA THR A 370 -1.01 2.54 -27.48
C THR A 370 -1.94 1.52 -26.79
N PRO A 371 -3.13 1.94 -26.32
CA PRO A 371 -4.13 1.03 -25.75
C PRO A 371 -4.56 -0.11 -26.68
N ASP A 372 -4.40 0.04 -28.00
CA ASP A 372 -4.79 -0.96 -28.99
C ASP A 372 -3.80 -2.14 -29.08
N VAL A 373 -2.54 -1.93 -28.70
CA VAL A 373 -1.45 -2.92 -28.88
C VAL A 373 -0.75 -3.28 -27.57
N THR A 374 -0.91 -2.47 -26.53
CA THR A 374 -0.26 -2.66 -25.23
C THR A 374 -1.33 -2.74 -24.14
N PRO A 375 -1.30 -3.79 -23.29
CA PRO A 375 -2.24 -3.90 -22.17
C PRO A 375 -2.18 -2.66 -21.25
N GLU A 376 -3.35 -2.23 -20.78
CA GLU A 376 -3.49 -1.03 -19.93
C GLU A 376 -2.53 -1.05 -18.72
N VAL A 377 -2.38 -2.21 -18.05
CA VAL A 377 -1.48 -2.35 -16.89
C VAL A 377 -0.02 -2.09 -17.26
N ALA A 378 0.42 -2.42 -18.47
CA ALA A 378 1.75 -2.09 -18.94
C ALA A 378 1.86 -0.59 -19.27
N LEU A 379 0.82 0.00 -19.88
CA LEU A 379 0.78 1.44 -20.18
C LEU A 379 0.88 2.28 -18.91
N LEU A 380 0.12 1.93 -17.86
CA LEU A 380 0.12 2.64 -16.59
C LEU A 380 1.50 2.71 -15.92
N ARG A 381 2.33 1.68 -16.08
CA ARG A 381 3.68 1.62 -15.49
C ARG A 381 4.78 2.11 -16.44
N GLY A 382 4.51 2.18 -17.75
CA GLY A 382 5.45 2.70 -18.75
C GLY A 382 6.53 1.71 -19.22
N TYR A 383 6.42 0.42 -18.89
CA TYR A 383 7.38 -0.62 -19.29
C TYR A 383 6.78 -2.03 -19.25
N ASN A 384 7.44 -2.96 -19.95
CA ASN A 384 7.22 -4.40 -19.84
C ASN A 384 8.33 -5.08 -19.05
N VAL A 385 7.98 -6.14 -18.32
CA VAL A 385 8.96 -7.01 -17.64
C VAL A 385 9.17 -8.26 -18.49
N ALA A 386 10.41 -8.52 -18.90
CA ALA A 386 10.81 -9.76 -19.57
C ALA A 386 11.78 -10.55 -18.69
N VAL A 387 11.44 -11.80 -18.40
CA VAL A 387 12.29 -12.74 -17.65
C VAL A 387 12.66 -13.89 -18.59
N PRO A 388 13.70 -13.73 -19.44
CA PRO A 388 14.03 -14.70 -20.50
C PRO A 388 14.40 -16.09 -19.97
N ASP A 389 15.04 -16.16 -18.81
CA ASP A 389 15.36 -17.42 -18.13
C ASP A 389 14.81 -17.38 -16.71
N MET A 390 14.22 -18.49 -16.27
CA MET A 390 13.80 -18.72 -14.89
C MET A 390 14.24 -20.11 -14.47
N ARG A 391 14.97 -20.21 -13.35
CA ARG A 391 15.26 -21.49 -12.72
C ARG A 391 14.10 -21.84 -11.79
N ASP A 392 13.32 -22.85 -12.15
CA ASP A 392 12.20 -23.34 -11.33
C ASP A 392 12.68 -24.45 -10.38
N VAL A 393 12.54 -24.24 -9.07
CA VAL A 393 12.72 -25.24 -8.02
C VAL A 393 11.37 -25.44 -7.34
N VAL A 394 10.63 -26.45 -7.81
CA VAL A 394 9.28 -26.74 -7.33
C VAL A 394 9.25 -28.11 -6.66
N ILE A 395 8.90 -28.14 -5.38
CA ILE A 395 8.80 -29.37 -4.60
C ILE A 395 7.34 -29.71 -4.36
N SER A 396 6.92 -30.84 -4.89
CA SER A 396 5.58 -31.38 -4.68
C SER A 396 5.44 -32.05 -3.31
N LYS A 397 4.20 -32.16 -2.82
CA LYS A 397 3.88 -32.90 -1.60
C LYS A 397 4.38 -34.35 -1.62
N ALA A 398 4.37 -35.00 -2.79
CA ALA A 398 4.82 -36.37 -2.96
C ALA A 398 6.33 -36.55 -2.71
N GLN A 399 7.13 -35.50 -2.96
CA GLN A 399 8.57 -35.51 -2.70
C GLN A 399 8.90 -35.31 -1.22
N GLY A 400 7.95 -34.84 -0.41
CA GLY A 400 8.12 -34.67 1.03
C GLY A 400 9.14 -33.56 1.35
N ALA A 401 10.32 -33.94 1.84
CA ALA A 401 11.38 -33.00 2.22
C ALA A 401 12.58 -33.11 1.27
N VAL A 402 12.93 -31.99 0.64
CA VAL A 402 14.04 -31.90 -0.31
C VAL A 402 15.06 -30.87 0.19
N LEU A 403 16.33 -31.28 0.13
CA LEU A 403 17.49 -30.45 0.42
C LEU A 403 18.21 -30.14 -0.89
N ILE A 404 18.51 -28.88 -1.16
CA ILE A 404 19.33 -28.45 -2.29
C ILE A 404 20.68 -28.01 -1.77
N GLU A 405 21.72 -28.65 -2.28
CA GLU A 405 23.12 -28.38 -1.99
C GLU A 405 23.89 -28.48 -3.31
N GLU A 406 23.88 -27.39 -4.07
CA GLU A 406 24.55 -27.29 -5.36
C GLU A 406 25.70 -26.29 -5.29
N THR A 407 26.90 -26.76 -5.59
CA THR A 407 28.08 -25.94 -5.86
C THR A 407 28.26 -25.79 -7.37
N ASP A 408 28.97 -24.75 -7.80
CA ASP A 408 29.19 -24.26 -9.19
C ASP A 408 29.90 -25.27 -10.15
N GLU A 409 29.79 -26.59 -9.92
CA GLU A 409 30.25 -27.62 -10.83
C GLU A 409 29.22 -27.80 -11.95
N GLY A 410 29.52 -27.14 -13.07
CA GLY A 410 28.62 -26.94 -14.20
C GLY A 410 27.85 -28.19 -14.63
N LEU A 411 26.53 -28.04 -14.70
CA LEU A 411 25.68 -28.90 -15.50
C LEU A 411 24.93 -28.02 -16.50
N GLY A 412 25.05 -28.45 -17.75
CA GLY A 412 24.59 -27.74 -18.93
C GLY A 412 23.11 -27.44 -18.90
N ALA A 413 22.75 -26.41 -19.68
CA ALA A 413 21.39 -26.05 -20.00
C ALA A 413 20.52 -27.30 -20.18
N GLY A 414 19.63 -27.54 -19.21
CA GLY A 414 18.44 -28.33 -19.47
C GLY A 414 17.69 -27.71 -20.66
N PRO A 415 16.86 -28.50 -21.38
CA PRO A 415 16.14 -27.99 -22.54
C PRO A 415 15.43 -26.69 -22.18
N PRO A 416 15.49 -25.66 -23.04
CA PRO A 416 14.88 -24.37 -22.75
C PRO A 416 13.41 -24.59 -22.43
N PRO A 417 12.89 -24.01 -21.33
CA PRO A 417 11.47 -24.07 -21.05
C PRO A 417 10.71 -23.47 -22.24
N VAL A 418 9.63 -24.14 -22.63
CA VAL A 418 8.68 -23.59 -23.61
C VAL A 418 8.24 -22.22 -23.10
N PRO A 419 8.27 -21.15 -23.92
CA PRO A 419 7.85 -19.83 -23.50
C PRO A 419 6.35 -19.86 -23.21
N THR A 420 5.99 -20.16 -21.97
CA THR A 420 4.70 -19.77 -21.43
C THR A 420 4.82 -18.32 -21.05
N GLU A 421 3.95 -17.48 -21.63
CA GLU A 421 3.73 -16.09 -21.24
C GLU A 421 3.25 -16.06 -19.78
N ARG A 422 4.17 -16.22 -18.83
CA ARG A 422 3.87 -16.17 -17.40
C ARG A 422 4.03 -14.72 -16.96
N GLN A 423 2.91 -14.00 -16.88
CA GLN A 423 2.87 -12.68 -16.26
C GLN A 423 3.13 -12.81 -14.76
N TYR A 424 4.39 -12.68 -14.35
CA TYR A 424 4.77 -12.47 -12.96
C TYR A 424 4.91 -10.95 -12.71
N GLY A 425 3.79 -10.23 -12.76
CA GLY A 425 3.74 -8.85 -12.29
C GLY A 425 3.18 -8.83 -10.87
N CYS A 426 3.78 -8.06 -9.96
CA CYS A 426 3.19 -7.79 -8.64
C CYS A 426 1.73 -7.34 -8.75
N VAL A 427 1.36 -6.59 -9.80
CA VAL A 427 -0.03 -6.20 -10.09
C VAL A 427 -0.92 -7.39 -10.44
N VAL A 428 -0.44 -8.41 -11.17
CA VAL A 428 -1.22 -9.61 -11.47
C VAL A 428 -1.37 -10.51 -10.24
N ALA A 429 -0.33 -10.58 -9.39
CA ALA A 429 -0.42 -11.22 -8.08
C ALA A 429 -1.39 -10.47 -7.15
N LEU A 430 -1.38 -9.12 -7.15
CA LEU A 430 -2.32 -8.28 -6.41
C LEU A 430 -3.76 -8.44 -6.92
N LEU A 431 -3.97 -8.45 -8.25
CA LEU A 431 -5.29 -8.61 -8.87
C LEU A 431 -5.86 -10.03 -8.67
N LYS A 432 -5.02 -11.07 -8.73
CA LYS A 432 -5.41 -12.44 -8.34
C LYS A 432 -5.69 -12.52 -6.83
N TRP A 433 -4.92 -11.83 -6.00
CA TRP A 433 -5.13 -11.75 -4.55
C TRP A 433 -6.42 -10.98 -4.18
N MET A 434 -6.80 -9.96 -4.95
CA MET A 434 -8.05 -9.20 -4.83
C MET A 434 -9.26 -9.87 -5.53
N GLY A 435 -9.06 -11.02 -6.20
CA GLY A 435 -10.14 -11.80 -6.82
C GLY A 435 -10.70 -11.22 -8.12
N PHE A 436 -9.94 -10.38 -8.82
CA PHE A 436 -10.36 -9.77 -10.10
C PHE A 436 -9.92 -10.58 -11.34
N MET A 437 -9.17 -11.67 -11.17
CA MET A 437 -8.78 -12.62 -12.24
C MET A 437 -8.75 -14.07 -11.76
#